data_AF-A0A965BUW4-F1
#
_entry.id   AF-A0A965BUW4-F1
#
_cell.length_a   1.000
_cell.length_b   1.000
_cell.length_c   1.000
_cell.angle_alpha   90.00
_cell.angle_beta   90.00
_cell.angle_gamma   90.00
#
_symmetry.space_group_name_H-M   'P 1'
#
loop_
_entity.id
_entity.type
_entity.pdbx_description
1 polymer ?
#
loop_
_entity_poly.entity_id
_entity_poly.type
_entity_poly.pdbx_seq_one_letter_code
_entity_poly.pdbx_strand_id
1 'polypeptide(L)' 'MATFTLPKNSTIGTGKTHKAPAGATKVKNFKIYRWDPDSGENPRNDTYEIDL' A
#
# COMPACT_ATOMS: atom_id res chain seq x y z
N MET A 1 5.64 26.39 -19.99
CA MET A 1 5.84 25.72 -18.68
C MET A 1 5.57 24.24 -18.89
N ALA A 2 6.50 23.36 -18.54
CA ALA A 2 6.32 21.91 -18.67
C ALA A 2 5.69 21.34 -17.40
N THR A 3 4.73 20.44 -17.53
CA THR A 3 4.08 19.77 -16.40
C THR A 3 4.96 18.61 -15.95
N PHE A 4 5.58 18.73 -14.77
CA PHE A 4 6.34 17.63 -14.16
C PHE A 4 5.37 16.66 -13.49
N THR A 5 4.88 15.69 -14.26
CA THR A 5 4.13 14.56 -13.70
C THR A 5 5.07 13.38 -13.50
N LEU A 6 4.84 12.60 -12.44
CA LEU A 6 5.55 11.33 -12.31
C LEU A 6 5.21 10.44 -13.51
N PRO A 7 6.19 9.65 -14.01
CA PRO A 7 5.92 8.59 -14.97
C PRO A 7 4.79 7.70 -14.46
N LYS A 8 3.96 7.21 -15.39
CA LYS A 8 2.80 6.35 -15.07
C LYS A 8 3.18 5.15 -14.19
N ASN A 9 4.44 4.68 -14.27
CA ASN A 9 4.94 3.54 -13.52
C ASN A 9 5.61 3.87 -12.18
N SER A 10 5.59 5.14 -11.77
CA SER A 10 6.25 5.62 -10.54
C SER A 10 5.27 6.22 -9.54
N THR A 11 3.96 6.13 -9.81
CA THR A 11 2.91 6.58 -8.89
C THR A 11 2.54 5.45 -7.93
N ILE A 12 2.48 5.77 -6.64
CA ILE A 12 2.12 4.79 -5.60
C ILE A 12 0.64 4.47 -5.71
N GLY A 13 0.32 3.20 -5.97
CA GLY A 13 -1.05 2.69 -6.01
C GLY A 13 -1.58 2.28 -4.65
N THR A 14 -2.90 2.10 -4.58
CA THR A 14 -3.55 1.45 -3.44
C THR A 14 -3.30 -0.05 -3.50
N GLY A 15 -2.69 -0.59 -2.45
CA GLY A 15 -2.43 -2.01 -2.31
C GLY A 15 -3.60 -2.80 -1.72
N LYS A 16 -3.30 -3.98 -1.21
CA LYS A 16 -4.28 -4.88 -0.58
C LYS A 16 -4.54 -4.47 0.86
N THR A 17 -5.80 -4.56 1.30
CA THR A 17 -6.18 -4.40 2.70
C THR A 17 -6.45 -5.74 3.34
N HIS A 18 -5.67 -6.06 4.37
CA HIS A 18 -5.81 -7.23 5.21
C HIS A 18 -6.50 -6.82 6.51
N LYS A 19 -7.76 -7.22 6.65
CA LYS A 19 -8.58 -6.84 7.80
C LYS A 19 -8.22 -7.67 9.04
N ALA A 20 -8.39 -7.05 10.21
CA ALA A 20 -8.23 -7.73 11.47
C ALA A 20 -9.34 -8.78 11.64
N PRO A 21 -9.08 -9.87 12.38
CA PRO A 21 -10.11 -10.85 12.71
C PRO A 21 -11.27 -10.20 13.48
N ALA A 22 -12.47 -10.76 13.32
CA ALA A 22 -13.66 -10.28 14.02
C ALA A 22 -13.46 -10.40 15.54
N GLY A 23 -13.69 -9.29 16.26
CA GLY A 23 -13.48 -9.22 17.71
C GLY A 23 -12.14 -8.61 18.14
N ALA A 24 -11.31 -8.16 17.20
CA ALA A 24 -10.13 -7.38 17.53
C ALA A 24 -10.50 -6.10 18.30
N THR A 25 -9.90 -5.91 19.47
CA THR A 25 -10.25 -4.81 20.38
C THR A 25 -9.30 -3.63 20.27
N LYS A 26 -8.08 -3.87 19.80
CA LYS A 26 -7.03 -2.87 19.65
C LYS A 26 -6.38 -2.99 18.28
N VAL A 27 -7.19 -2.71 17.26
CA VAL A 27 -6.74 -2.71 15.87
C VAL A 27 -5.80 -1.53 15.62
N LYS A 28 -4.60 -1.84 15.12
CA LYS A 28 -3.64 -0.86 14.60
C LYS A 28 -3.40 -1.09 13.13
N ASN A 29 -3.49 0.00 12.36
CA ASN A 29 -3.35 -0.04 10.91
C ASN A 29 -1.88 0.18 10.54
N PHE A 30 -1.28 -0.80 9.91
CA PHE A 30 0.08 -0.75 9.38
C PHE A 30 0.02 -0.60 7.87
N LYS A 31 0.56 0.51 7.36
CA LYS A 31 0.75 0.73 5.92
C LYS A 31 2.12 0.21 5.53
N ILE A 32 2.17 -0.78 4.65
CA ILE A 32 3.39 -1.42 4.18
C ILE A 32 3.60 -1.04 2.72
N TYR A 33 4.68 -0.31 2.45
CA TYR A 33 5.11 -0.01 1.10
C TYR A 33 5.71 -1.27 0.46
N ARG A 34 5.20 -1.63 -0.71
CA ARG A 34 5.59 -2.81 -1.48
C ARG A 34 5.97 -2.36 -2.87
N TRP A 35 7.19 -2.66 -3.26
CA TRP A 35 7.67 -2.43 -4.61
C TRP A 35 8.50 -3.63 -5.03
N ASP A 36 8.24 -4.09 -6.25
CA ASP A 36 8.92 -5.23 -6.85
C ASP A 36 9.46 -4.78 -8.22
N PRO A 37 10.79 -4.65 -8.37
CA PRO A 37 11.42 -4.17 -9.59
C PRO A 37 11.26 -5.13 -10.79
N ASP A 38 11.04 -6.42 -10.54
CA ASP A 38 10.95 -7.46 -11.58
C ASP A 38 9.51 -7.63 -12.10
N SER A 39 8.52 -7.29 -11.27
CA SER A 39 7.09 -7.39 -11.62
C SER A 39 6.63 -6.42 -12.71
N GLY A 40 7.35 -5.32 -12.92
CA GLY A 40 6.90 -4.21 -13.76
C GLY A 40 5.67 -3.47 -13.24
N GLU A 41 5.18 -3.80 -12.04
CA GLU A 41 4.05 -3.15 -11.39
C GLU A 41 4.47 -1.84 -10.70
N ASN A 42 3.50 -0.94 -10.53
CA ASN A 42 3.71 0.25 -9.73
C ASN A 42 3.95 -0.13 -8.26
N PRO A 43 4.74 0.68 -7.54
CA PRO A 43 4.78 0.56 -6.09
C PRO A 43 3.37 0.73 -5.50
N ARG A 44 3.08 0.00 -4.42
CA ARG A 44 1.77 0.04 -3.76
C ARG A 44 1.90 0.09 -2.24
N ASN A 45 0.88 0.64 -1.59
CA ASN A 45 0.76 0.60 -0.13
C ASN A 45 -0.31 -0.41 0.29
N ASP A 46 0.10 -1.55 0.83
CA ASP A 46 -0.80 -2.52 1.45
C ASP A 46 -1.15 -2.05 2.88
N THR A 47 -2.37 -2.30 3.34
CA THR A 47 -2.82 -1.99 4.71
C THR A 47 -3.07 -3.27 5.48
N TYR A 48 -2.48 -3.41 6.66
CA TYR A 48 -2.67 -4.53 7.56
C TYR A 48 -3.26 -4.03 8.87
N GLU A 49 -4.41 -4.55 9.21
CA GLU A 49 -5.07 -4.33 10.50
C GLU A 49 -4.62 -5.45 11.45
N ILE A 50 -3.85 -5.10 12.48
CA ILE A 50 -3.32 -6.05 13.46
C ILE A 50 -3.87 -5.72 14.84
N ASP A 51 -4.35 -6.73 15.56
CA ASP A 51 -4.77 -6.62 16.96
C ASP A 51 -3.55 -6.69 17.89
N LEU A 52 -3.40 -5.71 18.79
CA LEU A 52 -2.21 -5.53 19.65
C LEU A 52 -2.50 -5.49 21.15
#